data_AF-A2EK18-F1
#
_entry.id   AF-A2EK18-F1
#
_cell.length_a   1.000
_cell.length_b   1.000
_cell.length_c   1.000
_cell.angle_alpha   90.00
_cell.angle_beta   90.00
_cell.angle_gamma   90.00
#
_symmetry.space_group_name_H-M   'P 1'
#
loop_
_entity.id
_entity.type
_entity.pdbx_description
1 polymer ?
#
loop_
_entity_poly.entity_id
_entity_poly.type
_entity_poly.pdbx_seq_one_letter_code
_entity_poly.pdbx_strand_id
1 'polypeptide(L)'
;MGCVSSKPAEEPVKAVSPRIISPRKGPISKLEGGEAASDIIDSFDFITNEINSIQCPGGMVPIACLNTSSFAIATANLEIYNNQDSDLDMPIIVASVARLGRLVCLGHVGMLSRAMMEADDTALLFKNIFKWITSKQTLLSSVLLISLDQYEQDLSKELQLYGFRVQSGDFANNLSFYSIIILSSEVNPTEEQIEKLRKFSDNGGAIICCYVPPATEQDEISFNINEFLHEYGISFMECSINSEKSKPLTVIIPYSYNDIKNKSLPILVKKFKSVLSSSNLNVEELDDIATEIRYMVMVSKESENMYLQEILNNCWEYLRANDYHDQYKHLVPNLLQNILIVLIIDITSKLPITMLNIIPDSEVFPGFAKKQDSVEMQETIEIRPHQLISTGL
;
A
#
# COMPACT_ATOMS: atom_id res chain seq x y z
N MET A 1 56.46 -34.32 63.34
CA MET A 1 55.08 -34.06 63.83
C MET A 1 54.61 -32.78 63.15
N GLY A 2 53.56 -32.68 62.35
CA GLY A 2 52.48 -33.57 61.94
C GLY A 2 51.38 -32.66 61.34
N CYS A 3 50.91 -33.02 60.14
CA CYS A 3 49.62 -32.66 59.53
C CYS A 3 49.33 -31.20 59.11
N VAL A 4 49.52 -30.98 57.82
CA VAL A 4 48.85 -30.00 56.95
C VAL A 4 47.41 -30.48 56.71
N SER A 5 46.41 -29.59 56.89
CA SER A 5 45.02 -29.83 56.47
C SER A 5 44.77 -29.12 55.13
N SER A 6 44.50 -29.92 54.10
CA SER A 6 44.07 -29.52 52.77
C SER A 6 42.59 -29.08 52.76
N LYS A 7 42.28 -28.03 51.99
CA LYS A 7 40.91 -27.73 51.52
C LYS A 7 40.73 -28.32 50.11
N PRO A 8 39.52 -28.77 49.75
CA PRO A 8 39.26 -29.48 48.51
C PRO A 8 39.22 -28.52 47.31
N ALA A 9 39.60 -29.05 46.15
CA ALA A 9 39.54 -28.38 44.85
C ALA A 9 38.09 -28.24 44.39
N GLU A 10 37.69 -27.03 44.00
CA GLU A 10 36.43 -26.80 43.29
C GLU A 10 36.57 -27.25 41.83
N GLU A 11 35.58 -28.01 41.37
CA GLU A 11 35.52 -28.56 40.01
C GLU A 11 35.32 -27.45 38.96
N PRO A 12 35.86 -27.62 37.74
CA PRO A 12 35.65 -26.66 36.66
C PRO A 12 34.20 -26.71 36.17
N VAL A 13 33.53 -25.55 36.24
CA VAL A 13 32.20 -25.32 35.67
C VAL A 13 32.24 -25.62 34.17
N LYS A 14 31.49 -26.64 33.73
CA LYS A 14 31.33 -27.00 32.32
C LYS A 14 30.70 -25.84 31.55
N ALA A 15 31.41 -25.35 30.53
CA ALA A 15 30.89 -24.38 29.57
C ALA A 15 29.66 -24.98 28.84
N VAL A 16 28.51 -24.32 28.98
CA VAL A 16 27.31 -24.63 28.21
C VAL A 16 27.50 -24.04 26.82
N SER A 17 27.61 -24.91 25.81
CA SER A 17 27.64 -24.50 24.41
C SER A 17 26.32 -23.84 24.01
N PRO A 18 26.34 -22.74 23.24
CA PRO A 18 25.11 -22.13 22.74
C PRO A 18 24.43 -23.12 21.78
N ARG A 19 23.18 -23.47 22.08
CA ARG A 19 22.31 -24.22 21.16
C ARG A 19 22.05 -23.36 19.93
N ILE A 20 22.65 -23.72 18.81
CA ILE A 20 22.24 -23.25 17.48
C ILE A 20 20.83 -23.80 17.24
N ILE A 21 19.83 -22.92 17.28
CA ILE A 21 18.45 -23.25 16.89
C ILE A 21 18.46 -23.36 15.37
N SER A 22 18.25 -24.57 14.86
CA SER A 22 18.11 -24.84 13.42
C SER A 22 16.83 -24.19 12.86
N PRO A 23 16.82 -23.77 11.58
CA PRO A 23 15.62 -23.23 10.95
C PRO A 23 14.57 -24.33 10.82
N ARG A 24 13.34 -24.05 11.30
CA ARG A 24 12.18 -24.94 11.15
C ARG A 24 11.88 -25.13 9.66
N LYS A 25 12.26 -26.29 9.11
CA LYS A 25 11.70 -26.83 7.86
C LYS A 25 10.36 -27.49 8.19
N GLY A 26 9.28 -26.72 8.12
CA GLY A 26 7.91 -27.24 8.09
C GLY A 26 7.27 -26.90 6.75
N PRO A 27 6.36 -27.73 6.21
CA PRO A 27 5.61 -27.40 5.01
C PRO A 27 4.70 -26.19 5.31
N ILE A 28 4.76 -25.17 4.45
CA ILE A 28 3.96 -23.95 4.55
C ILE A 28 2.53 -24.30 4.15
N SER A 29 1.63 -24.38 5.12
CA SER A 29 0.19 -24.31 4.86
C SER A 29 -0.19 -22.87 4.59
N LYS A 30 -0.92 -22.61 3.49
CA LYS A 30 -1.53 -21.31 3.23
C LYS A 30 -2.35 -20.89 4.45
N LEU A 31 -2.06 -19.70 4.97
CA LEU A 31 -2.80 -19.04 6.05
C LEU A 31 -4.21 -18.69 5.54
N GLU A 32 -5.22 -19.45 5.96
CA GLU A 32 -6.62 -19.16 5.67
C GLU A 32 -7.18 -18.14 6.69
N GLY A 33 -7.60 -16.97 6.22
CA GLY A 33 -8.68 -16.08 6.71
C GLY A 33 -8.77 -15.62 8.17
N GLY A 34 -8.45 -16.44 9.17
CA GLY A 34 -8.54 -16.12 10.60
C GLY A 34 -7.20 -15.74 11.23
N GLU A 35 -6.11 -16.40 10.84
CA GLU A 35 -4.76 -16.14 11.41
C GLU A 35 -4.17 -14.81 10.92
N ALA A 36 -4.48 -14.39 9.68
CA ALA A 36 -3.99 -13.13 9.12
C ALA A 36 -4.55 -11.89 9.86
N ALA A 37 -5.80 -11.95 10.32
CA ALA A 37 -6.42 -10.81 11.00
C ALA A 37 -5.83 -10.58 12.40
N SER A 38 -5.54 -11.65 13.15
CA SER A 38 -4.82 -11.54 14.43
C SER A 38 -3.39 -11.07 14.23
N ASP A 39 -2.69 -11.59 13.22
CA ASP A 39 -1.31 -11.20 12.92
C ASP A 39 -1.19 -9.71 12.56
N ILE A 40 -2.19 -9.16 11.85
CA ILE A 40 -2.25 -7.73 11.54
C ILE A 40 -2.47 -6.89 12.79
N ILE A 41 -3.40 -7.27 13.67
CA ILE A 41 -3.66 -6.54 14.92
C ILE A 41 -2.41 -6.55 15.80
N ASP A 42 -1.82 -7.73 16.01
CA ASP A 42 -0.59 -7.87 16.81
C ASP A 42 0.57 -7.09 16.19
N SER A 43 0.67 -7.04 14.85
CA SER A 43 1.68 -6.27 14.15
C SER A 43 1.46 -4.77 14.26
N PHE A 44 0.21 -4.31 14.10
CA PHE A 44 -0.15 -2.91 14.28
C PHE A 44 0.18 -2.46 15.70
N ASP A 45 -0.34 -3.17 16.71
CA ASP A 45 -0.12 -2.84 18.12
C ASP A 45 1.37 -2.87 18.48
N PHE A 46 2.15 -3.82 17.95
CA PHE A 46 3.60 -3.85 18.16
C PHE A 46 4.30 -2.63 17.55
N ILE A 47 3.89 -2.22 16.34
CA ILE A 47 4.50 -1.10 15.63
C ILE A 47 4.15 0.22 16.31
N THR A 48 2.89 0.42 16.68
CA THR A 48 2.35 1.69 17.20
C THR A 48 2.43 1.81 18.73
N ASN A 49 2.95 0.80 19.42
CA ASN A 49 3.10 0.82 20.87
C ASN A 49 3.88 2.06 21.35
N GLU A 50 3.26 2.82 22.26
CA GLU A 50 3.78 4.06 22.87
C GLU A 50 4.01 5.22 21.89
N ILE A 51 3.32 5.24 20.75
CA ILE A 51 3.44 6.29 19.74
C ILE A 51 2.11 7.04 19.63
N ASN A 52 2.14 8.35 19.81
CA ASN A 52 0.95 9.21 19.69
C ASN A 52 0.95 9.97 18.36
N SER A 53 2.10 10.50 17.96
CA SER A 53 2.23 11.28 16.73
C SER A 53 3.62 11.18 16.13
N ILE A 54 3.68 11.34 14.81
CA ILE A 54 4.93 11.37 14.05
C ILE A 54 5.01 12.64 13.20
N GLN A 55 6.24 12.99 12.81
CA GLN A 55 6.48 14.04 11.81
C GLN A 55 6.73 13.42 10.44
N CYS A 56 6.05 13.97 9.45
CA CYS A 56 6.14 13.53 8.07
C CYS A 56 6.53 14.71 7.16
N PRO A 57 7.37 14.49 6.14
CA PRO A 57 7.71 15.56 5.19
C PRO A 57 6.50 15.96 4.33
N GLY A 58 6.57 17.12 3.68
CA GLY A 58 5.67 17.46 2.58
C GLY A 58 5.93 16.62 1.33
N GLY A 59 5.00 16.61 0.38
CA GLY A 59 5.11 15.88 -0.88
C GLY A 59 4.88 14.37 -0.73
N MET A 60 4.22 13.91 0.32
CA MET A 60 3.94 12.48 0.47
C MET A 60 3.01 11.96 -0.62
N VAL A 61 3.19 10.71 -0.99
CA VAL A 61 2.30 9.96 -1.87
C VAL A 61 1.52 8.93 -1.04
N PRO A 62 0.19 8.82 -1.20
CA PRO A 62 -0.56 7.80 -0.50
C PRO A 62 -0.34 6.39 -1.06
N ILE A 63 -0.62 5.40 -0.22
CA ILE A 63 -0.37 3.99 -0.50
C ILE A 63 -1.66 3.19 -0.28
N ALA A 64 -2.06 2.40 -1.28
CA ALA A 64 -3.23 1.55 -1.26
C ALA A 64 -2.98 0.24 -0.50
N CYS A 65 -3.97 -0.18 0.32
CA CYS A 65 -4.06 -1.52 0.90
C CYS A 65 -5.13 -2.31 0.15
N LEU A 66 -4.73 -3.20 -0.76
CA LEU A 66 -5.62 -3.84 -1.74
C LEU A 66 -6.21 -5.19 -1.28
N ASN A 67 -5.64 -5.83 -0.26
CA ASN A 67 -6.09 -7.14 0.19
C ASN A 67 -6.08 -7.29 1.72
N THR A 68 -6.32 -8.50 2.21
CA THR A 68 -6.43 -8.81 3.64
C THR A 68 -5.09 -9.04 4.34
N SER A 69 -3.97 -8.97 3.61
CA SER A 69 -2.62 -9.19 4.12
C SER A 69 -1.84 -7.90 4.29
N SER A 70 -2.34 -6.78 3.76
CA SER A 70 -1.81 -5.43 3.94
C SER A 70 -2.67 -4.60 4.88
N PHE A 71 -2.03 -3.67 5.59
CA PHE A 71 -2.70 -2.80 6.55
C PHE A 71 -1.98 -1.45 6.66
N ALA A 72 -2.76 -0.41 6.90
CA ALA A 72 -2.25 0.94 7.13
C ALA A 72 -1.79 1.10 8.59
N ILE A 73 -0.70 1.82 8.79
CA ILE A 73 -0.12 2.18 10.09
C ILE A 73 -0.43 3.65 10.41
N ALA A 74 -0.32 4.53 9.41
CA ALA A 74 -0.56 5.95 9.53
C ALA A 74 -1.28 6.49 8.29
N THR A 75 -2.11 7.50 8.49
CA THR A 75 -2.83 8.23 7.44
C THR A 75 -2.54 9.72 7.53
N ALA A 76 -2.62 10.42 6.40
CA ALA A 76 -2.58 11.87 6.37
C ALA A 76 -3.71 12.40 5.51
N ASN A 77 -4.16 13.61 5.83
CA ASN A 77 -5.25 14.26 5.13
C ASN A 77 -4.84 14.69 3.73
N LEU A 78 -5.65 14.33 2.72
CA LEU A 78 -5.42 14.75 1.34
C LEU A 78 -5.83 16.21 1.14
N GLU A 79 -4.90 17.06 0.71
CA GLU A 79 -5.21 18.46 0.36
C GLU A 79 -5.85 18.51 -1.04
N ILE A 80 -7.17 18.78 -1.11
CA ILE A 80 -7.91 18.86 -2.38
C ILE A 80 -8.17 20.34 -2.72
N TYR A 81 -7.42 20.88 -3.69
CA TYR A 81 -7.51 22.26 -4.22
C TYR A 81 -7.38 23.41 -3.18
N ASN A 82 -6.42 24.33 -3.40
CA ASN A 82 -6.24 25.58 -2.61
C ASN A 82 -6.00 25.40 -1.08
N ASN A 83 -5.32 24.34 -0.65
CA ASN A 83 -4.99 24.08 0.75
C ASN A 83 -6.22 24.08 1.67
N GLN A 84 -7.37 23.63 1.17
CA GLN A 84 -8.47 23.26 2.05
C GLN A 84 -8.26 21.82 2.51
N ASP A 85 -8.22 21.64 3.83
CA ASP A 85 -8.24 20.32 4.44
C ASP A 85 -9.51 19.61 3.93
N SER A 86 -9.34 18.45 3.30
CA SER A 86 -10.48 17.56 3.08
C SER A 86 -10.77 16.81 4.38
N ASP A 87 -11.84 16.03 4.47
CA ASP A 87 -11.98 15.04 5.55
C ASP A 87 -11.42 13.65 5.11
N LEU A 88 -10.64 13.62 4.02
CA LEU A 88 -10.15 12.40 3.40
C LEU A 88 -8.74 12.04 3.86
N ASP A 89 -8.68 11.18 4.86
CA ASP A 89 -7.42 10.57 5.32
C ASP A 89 -6.97 9.43 4.41
N MET A 90 -5.76 9.51 3.87
CA MET A 90 -5.19 8.49 2.99
C MET A 90 -3.95 7.84 3.61
N PRO A 91 -3.70 6.52 3.44
CA PRO A 91 -2.57 5.88 4.09
C PRO A 91 -1.23 6.36 3.56
N ILE A 92 -0.30 6.65 4.46
CA ILE A 92 1.07 7.12 4.13
C ILE A 92 2.15 6.19 4.67
N ILE A 93 1.80 5.27 5.56
CA ILE A 93 2.65 4.15 5.98
C ILE A 93 1.79 2.90 5.92
N VAL A 94 2.22 1.93 5.15
CA VAL A 94 1.51 0.66 4.95
C VAL A 94 2.47 -0.50 5.16
N ALA A 95 1.99 -1.58 5.78
CA ALA A 95 2.75 -2.80 5.96
C ALA A 95 2.01 -4.01 5.40
N SER A 96 2.75 -5.08 5.12
CA SER A 96 2.19 -6.36 4.69
C SER A 96 2.84 -7.55 5.40
N VAL A 97 1.99 -8.52 5.73
CA VAL A 97 2.33 -9.83 6.30
C VAL A 97 2.01 -10.97 5.34
N ALA A 98 1.89 -10.67 4.03
CA ALA A 98 1.53 -11.67 3.01
C ALA A 98 2.51 -12.85 2.92
N ARG A 99 3.75 -12.68 3.37
CA ARG A 99 4.83 -13.66 3.30
C ARG A 99 5.62 -13.69 4.61
N LEU A 100 6.58 -14.62 4.71
CA LEU A 100 7.49 -14.70 5.85
C LEU A 100 8.31 -13.41 6.01
N GLY A 101 8.76 -12.85 4.90
CA GLY A 101 9.35 -11.52 4.82
C GLY A 101 8.29 -10.44 5.01
N ARG A 102 8.62 -9.47 5.87
CA ARG A 102 7.76 -8.33 6.17
C ARG A 102 8.07 -7.20 5.19
N LEU A 103 7.01 -6.57 4.67
CA LEU A 103 7.14 -5.43 3.76
C LEU A 103 6.54 -4.18 4.40
N VAL A 104 7.24 -3.05 4.27
CA VAL A 104 6.75 -1.72 4.68
C VAL A 104 6.91 -0.75 3.52
N CYS A 105 5.87 0.00 3.20
CA CYS A 105 5.91 1.10 2.25
C CYS A 105 5.79 2.44 2.99
N LEU A 106 6.65 3.39 2.61
CA LEU A 106 6.68 4.75 3.13
C LEU A 106 6.28 5.72 2.03
N GLY A 107 5.31 6.58 2.33
CA GLY A 107 4.79 7.59 1.40
C GLY A 107 5.79 8.68 1.05
N HIS A 108 6.96 8.72 1.71
CA HIS A 108 8.09 9.57 1.33
C HIS A 108 9.40 9.09 2.00
N VAL A 109 10.50 9.01 1.26
CA VAL A 109 11.83 8.60 1.75
C VAL A 109 12.36 9.49 2.87
N GLY A 110 12.08 10.79 2.79
CA GLY A 110 12.38 11.78 3.82
C GLY A 110 11.78 11.50 5.22
N MET A 111 10.84 10.58 5.36
CA MET A 111 10.39 10.10 6.69
C MET A 111 11.52 9.44 7.49
N LEU A 112 12.52 8.88 6.79
CA LEU A 112 13.73 8.31 7.38
C LEU A 112 14.85 9.35 7.55
N SER A 113 14.60 10.63 7.24
CA SER A 113 15.59 11.67 7.43
C SER A 113 15.75 12.00 8.91
N ARG A 114 16.96 12.41 9.28
CA ARG A 114 17.29 12.85 10.65
C ARG A 114 16.31 13.91 11.18
N ALA A 115 15.92 14.87 10.33
CA ALA A 115 15.02 15.95 10.73
C ALA A 115 13.64 15.45 11.17
N MET A 116 13.12 14.40 10.53
CA MET A 116 11.85 13.78 10.92
C MET A 116 12.05 12.86 12.12
N MET A 117 13.12 12.06 12.12
CA MET A 117 13.42 11.07 13.15
C MET A 117 13.67 11.70 14.53
N GLU A 118 14.28 12.88 14.60
CA GLU A 118 14.52 13.60 15.87
C GLU A 118 13.27 14.28 16.44
N ALA A 119 12.13 14.25 15.73
CA ALA A 119 10.91 14.93 16.12
C ALA A 119 9.80 13.97 16.59
N ASP A 120 9.06 14.38 17.61
CA ASP A 120 7.97 13.62 18.26
C ASP A 120 8.33 12.15 18.53
N ASP A 121 7.39 11.22 18.28
CA ASP A 121 7.59 9.78 18.48
C ASP A 121 8.13 9.11 17.20
N THR A 122 8.59 9.86 16.20
CA THR A 122 9.01 9.34 14.87
C THR A 122 10.15 8.33 15.00
N ALA A 123 11.21 8.64 15.76
CA ALA A 123 12.28 7.67 16.03
C ALA A 123 11.79 6.41 16.73
N LEU A 124 10.80 6.52 17.63
CA LEU A 124 10.22 5.37 18.31
C LEU A 124 9.42 4.48 17.34
N LEU A 125 8.64 5.09 16.44
CA LEU A 125 7.94 4.37 15.38
C LEU A 125 8.92 3.59 14.51
N PHE A 126 9.96 4.23 13.97
CA PHE A 126 10.89 3.53 13.10
C PHE A 126 11.74 2.50 13.86
N LYS A 127 12.07 2.74 15.13
CA LYS A 127 12.65 1.71 16.01
C LYS A 127 11.74 0.48 16.14
N ASN A 128 10.43 0.68 16.31
CA ASN A 128 9.46 -0.41 16.39
C ASN A 128 9.32 -1.13 15.04
N ILE A 129 9.22 -0.39 13.93
CA ILE A 129 9.22 -0.95 12.56
C ILE A 129 10.48 -1.79 12.33
N PHE A 130 11.67 -1.27 12.63
CA PHE A 130 12.93 -2.00 12.46
C PHE A 130 13.00 -3.27 13.31
N LYS A 131 12.53 -3.22 14.56
CA LYS A 131 12.41 -4.43 15.40
C LYS A 131 11.38 -5.40 14.84
N TRP A 132 10.27 -4.90 14.30
CA TRP A 132 9.24 -5.72 13.72
C TRP A 132 9.79 -6.45 12.49
N ILE A 133 10.32 -5.74 11.50
CA ILE A 133 10.81 -6.36 10.27
C ILE A 133 12.01 -7.30 10.49
N THR A 134 12.84 -7.05 11.51
CA THR A 134 14.01 -7.92 11.83
C THR A 134 13.71 -9.02 12.85
N SER A 135 12.44 -9.23 13.22
CA SER A 135 12.07 -10.20 14.27
C SER A 135 12.86 -10.01 15.58
N LYS A 136 13.07 -8.74 15.97
CA LYS A 136 13.79 -8.26 17.15
C LYS A 136 15.32 -8.46 17.13
N GLN A 137 15.90 -8.75 15.98
CA GLN A 137 17.36 -8.89 15.80
C GLN A 137 17.93 -7.71 15.00
N THR A 138 18.08 -6.54 15.63
CA THR A 138 18.56 -5.33 14.92
C THR A 138 20.09 -5.22 14.88
N LEU A 139 20.79 -5.73 15.89
CA LEU A 139 22.24 -5.57 16.02
C LEU A 139 22.96 -6.37 14.93
N LEU A 140 23.77 -5.66 14.12
CA LEU A 140 24.62 -6.21 13.06
C LEU A 140 23.88 -6.71 11.81
N SER A 141 22.57 -6.46 11.70
CA SER A 141 21.84 -6.69 10.45
C SER A 141 22.38 -5.81 9.34
N SER A 142 22.50 -6.40 8.16
CA SER A 142 22.95 -5.76 6.94
C SER A 142 21.76 -5.23 6.16
N VAL A 143 21.88 -3.98 5.69
CA VAL A 143 20.87 -3.28 4.89
C VAL A 143 21.46 -3.00 3.52
N LEU A 144 20.72 -3.33 2.46
CA LEU A 144 21.04 -2.94 1.09
C LEU A 144 20.12 -1.79 0.66
N LEU A 145 20.71 -0.67 0.23
CA LEU A 145 20.01 0.44 -0.42
C LEU A 145 20.05 0.27 -1.93
N ILE A 146 18.89 0.36 -2.60
CA ILE A 146 18.76 0.22 -4.06
C ILE A 146 18.04 1.44 -4.65
N SER A 147 18.66 2.09 -5.64
CA SER A 147 18.10 3.24 -6.36
C SER A 147 17.70 4.41 -5.44
N LEU A 148 18.56 4.72 -4.45
CA LEU A 148 18.34 5.78 -3.45
C LEU A 148 19.51 6.77 -3.44
N ASP A 149 20.17 6.97 -4.58
CA ASP A 149 21.47 7.64 -4.69
C ASP A 149 21.46 9.05 -4.06
N GLN A 150 20.39 9.81 -4.26
CA GLN A 150 20.25 11.17 -3.70
C GLN A 150 20.08 11.22 -2.18
N TYR A 151 19.66 10.11 -1.55
CA TYR A 151 19.47 10.00 -0.09
C TYR A 151 20.49 9.08 0.58
N GLU A 152 21.38 8.46 -0.20
CA GLU A 152 22.24 7.36 0.25
C GLU A 152 23.07 7.72 1.48
N GLN A 153 23.75 8.87 1.45
CA GLN A 153 24.65 9.28 2.52
C GLN A 153 23.92 9.54 3.83
N ASP A 154 22.76 10.18 3.77
CA ASP A 154 22.00 10.57 4.94
C ASP A 154 21.25 9.37 5.53
N LEU A 155 20.64 8.53 4.68
CA LEU A 155 20.04 7.26 5.10
C LEU A 155 21.08 6.33 5.72
N SER A 156 22.28 6.24 5.13
CA SER A 156 23.36 5.40 5.65
C SER A 156 23.78 5.83 7.06
N LYS A 157 23.94 7.14 7.29
CA LYS A 157 24.26 7.66 8.63
C LYS A 157 23.15 7.36 9.62
N GLU A 158 21.90 7.60 9.25
CA GLU A 158 20.76 7.41 10.14
C GLU A 158 20.60 5.93 10.52
N LEU A 159 20.59 5.03 9.54
CA LEU A 159 20.48 3.58 9.78
C LEU A 159 21.66 3.03 10.60
N GLN A 160 22.86 3.57 10.44
CA GLN A 160 24.01 3.21 11.29
C GLN A 160 23.79 3.58 12.76
N LEU A 161 23.07 4.67 13.08
CA LEU A 161 22.70 5.01 14.46
C LEU A 161 21.77 3.95 15.08
N TYR A 162 20.99 3.24 14.27
CA TYR A 162 20.17 2.09 14.68
C TYR A 162 20.94 0.77 14.76
N GLY A 163 22.24 0.78 14.44
CA GLY A 163 23.13 -0.38 14.55
C GLY A 163 23.20 -1.25 13.28
N PHE A 164 22.70 -0.75 12.15
CA PHE A 164 22.74 -1.46 10.87
C PHE A 164 24.08 -1.29 10.15
N ARG A 165 24.47 -2.32 9.39
CA ARG A 165 25.54 -2.25 8.39
C ARG A 165 24.95 -1.94 7.04
N VAL A 166 25.14 -0.71 6.58
CA VAL A 166 24.51 -0.24 5.34
C VAL A 166 25.49 -0.42 4.17
N GLN A 167 24.96 -0.95 3.07
CA GLN A 167 25.62 -1.00 1.77
C GLN A 167 24.64 -0.49 0.72
N SER A 168 25.17 0.13 -0.32
CA SER A 168 24.39 0.64 -1.45
C SER A 168 24.81 -0.10 -2.69
N GLY A 169 23.87 -0.41 -3.57
CA GLY A 169 24.18 -1.10 -4.80
C GLY A 169 22.95 -1.48 -5.61
N ASP A 170 23.14 -2.45 -6.50
CA ASP A 170 22.12 -2.94 -7.40
C ASP A 170 21.68 -4.38 -7.03
N PHE A 171 20.78 -4.93 -7.83
CA PHE A 171 20.29 -6.31 -7.73
C PHE A 171 21.31 -7.37 -8.17
N ALA A 172 22.52 -7.00 -8.59
CA ALA A 172 23.57 -7.98 -8.94
C ALA A 172 24.17 -8.63 -7.68
N ASN A 173 24.05 -7.97 -6.53
CA ASN A 173 24.47 -8.52 -5.25
C ASN A 173 23.62 -9.73 -4.82
N ASN A 174 24.26 -10.70 -4.18
CA ASN A 174 23.53 -11.80 -3.57
C ASN A 174 22.72 -11.29 -2.36
N LEU A 175 21.40 -11.24 -2.51
CA LEU A 175 20.48 -10.71 -1.51
C LEU A 175 20.50 -11.49 -0.18
N SER A 176 20.98 -12.75 -0.18
CA SER A 176 21.03 -13.58 1.04
C SER A 176 21.97 -13.05 2.12
N PHE A 177 22.85 -12.09 1.79
CA PHE A 177 23.75 -11.45 2.77
C PHE A 177 23.08 -10.33 3.55
N TYR A 178 21.88 -9.90 3.17
CA TYR A 178 21.17 -8.80 3.78
C TYR A 178 20.01 -9.31 4.64
N SER A 179 19.67 -8.56 5.68
CA SER A 179 18.44 -8.78 6.45
C SER A 179 17.33 -7.87 5.95
N ILE A 180 17.68 -6.68 5.45
CA ILE A 180 16.75 -5.67 4.97
C ILE A 180 17.20 -5.17 3.59
N ILE A 181 16.27 -4.96 2.68
CA ILE A 181 16.45 -4.18 1.46
C ILE A 181 15.58 -2.93 1.56
N ILE A 182 16.16 -1.76 1.32
CA ILE A 182 15.42 -0.50 1.17
C ILE A 182 15.55 -0.05 -0.28
N LEU A 183 14.42 0.18 -0.96
CA LEU A 183 14.40 0.47 -2.39
C LEU A 183 13.43 1.61 -2.74
N SER A 184 13.76 2.36 -3.78
CA SER A 184 12.91 3.43 -4.34
C SER A 184 11.68 2.88 -5.05
N SER A 185 10.58 3.62 -4.99
CA SER A 185 9.35 3.32 -5.74
C SER A 185 9.51 3.40 -7.26
N GLU A 186 10.51 4.15 -7.74
CA GLU A 186 10.77 4.35 -9.16
C GLU A 186 11.53 3.18 -9.80
N VAL A 187 12.09 2.29 -8.98
CA VAL A 187 12.89 1.17 -9.47
C VAL A 187 12.06 0.31 -10.42
N ASN A 188 12.63 0.01 -11.59
CA ASN A 188 11.98 -0.79 -12.62
C ASN A 188 12.68 -2.16 -12.71
N PRO A 189 12.36 -3.10 -11.80
CA PRO A 189 13.05 -4.36 -11.72
C PRO A 189 12.67 -5.26 -12.91
N THR A 190 13.64 -5.97 -13.47
CA THR A 190 13.36 -7.03 -14.45
C THR A 190 12.67 -8.21 -13.76
N GLU A 191 12.01 -9.08 -14.53
CA GLU A 191 11.43 -10.34 -14.02
C GLU A 191 12.40 -11.17 -13.16
N GLU A 192 13.68 -11.23 -13.54
CA GLU A 192 14.71 -11.91 -12.75
C GLU A 192 14.93 -11.24 -11.39
N GLN A 193 14.91 -9.91 -11.35
CA GLN A 193 15.08 -9.13 -10.12
C GLN A 193 13.84 -9.22 -9.22
N ILE A 194 12.63 -9.22 -9.80
CA ILE A 194 11.38 -9.50 -9.09
C ILE A 194 11.45 -10.89 -8.43
N GLU A 195 11.88 -11.91 -9.17
CA GLU A 195 12.03 -13.26 -8.63
C GLU A 195 13.09 -13.33 -7.51
N LYS A 196 14.18 -12.55 -7.59
CA LYS A 196 15.16 -12.42 -6.50
C LYS A 196 14.54 -11.79 -5.25
N LEU A 197 13.77 -10.71 -5.40
CA LEU A 197 13.06 -10.06 -4.29
C LEU A 197 12.03 -11.00 -3.66
N ARG A 198 11.28 -11.73 -4.49
CA ARG A 198 10.30 -12.73 -4.04
C ARG A 198 10.97 -13.81 -3.20
N LYS A 199 12.06 -14.40 -3.70
CA LYS A 199 12.86 -15.39 -2.95
C LYS A 199 13.44 -14.83 -1.67
N PHE A 200 13.93 -13.60 -1.69
CA PHE A 200 14.47 -12.95 -0.50
C PHE A 200 13.40 -12.82 0.59
N SER A 201 12.22 -12.33 0.23
CA SER A 201 11.06 -12.23 1.12
C SER A 201 10.54 -13.58 1.59
N ASP A 202 10.44 -14.58 0.70
CA ASP A 202 10.03 -15.95 1.07
C ASP A 202 10.97 -16.60 2.09
N ASN A 203 12.23 -16.18 2.15
CA ASN A 203 13.20 -16.63 3.14
C ASN A 203 13.23 -15.78 4.42
N GLY A 204 12.27 -14.86 4.61
CA GLY A 204 12.16 -13.99 5.78
C GLY A 204 12.92 -12.67 5.69
N GLY A 205 13.46 -12.33 4.52
CA GLY A 205 14.10 -11.04 4.27
C GLY A 205 13.07 -9.90 4.31
N ALA A 206 13.43 -8.77 4.92
CA ALA A 206 12.56 -7.61 5.05
C ALA A 206 12.75 -6.60 3.93
N ILE A 207 11.66 -6.02 3.44
CA ILE A 207 11.69 -5.01 2.38
C ILE A 207 11.05 -3.72 2.88
N ILE A 208 11.75 -2.59 2.71
CA ILE A 208 11.17 -1.26 2.85
C ILE A 208 11.16 -0.60 1.47
N CYS A 209 10.00 -0.16 1.00
CA CYS A 209 9.89 0.59 -0.24
C CYS A 209 9.50 2.03 0.06
N CYS A 210 10.21 2.99 -0.50
CA CYS A 210 9.99 4.41 -0.23
C CYS A 210 9.61 5.14 -1.51
N TYR A 211 8.60 5.99 -1.44
CA TYR A 211 8.43 7.01 -2.47
C TYR A 211 9.64 7.94 -2.47
N VAL A 212 10.19 8.17 -3.66
CA VAL A 212 11.28 9.12 -3.89
C VAL A 212 10.73 10.24 -4.78
N PRO A 213 10.75 11.50 -4.32
CA PRO A 213 10.35 12.61 -5.16
C PRO A 213 11.24 12.73 -6.40
N PRO A 214 10.65 13.11 -7.56
CA PRO A 214 11.40 13.36 -8.77
C PRO A 214 12.44 14.46 -8.55
N ALA A 215 13.58 14.36 -9.22
CA ALA A 215 14.65 15.36 -9.10
C ALA A 215 14.23 16.72 -9.67
N THR A 216 13.32 16.74 -10.64
CA THR A 216 12.78 17.96 -11.25
C THR A 216 11.27 17.90 -11.41
N GLU A 217 10.59 19.05 -11.37
CA GLU A 217 9.13 19.17 -11.59
C GLU A 217 8.67 18.73 -12.99
N GLN A 218 9.61 18.42 -13.90
CA GLN A 218 9.35 17.96 -15.27
C GLN A 218 9.41 16.44 -15.40
N ASP A 219 9.97 15.74 -14.42
CA ASP A 219 10.06 14.29 -14.45
C ASP A 219 8.69 13.70 -14.08
N GLU A 220 8.24 12.72 -14.87
CA GLU A 220 6.98 12.02 -14.60
C GLU A 220 7.16 11.11 -13.37
N ILE A 221 6.23 11.22 -12.43
CA ILE A 221 6.15 10.30 -11.30
C ILE A 221 5.84 8.91 -11.84
N SER A 222 6.71 7.94 -11.58
CA SER A 222 6.50 6.54 -11.97
C SER A 222 6.65 5.61 -10.78
N PHE A 223 5.74 4.65 -10.66
CA PHE A 223 5.74 3.63 -9.61
C PHE A 223 5.97 2.25 -10.20
N ASN A 224 7.08 2.08 -10.91
CA ASN A 224 7.39 0.83 -11.62
C ASN A 224 7.45 -0.39 -10.67
N ILE A 225 7.76 -0.16 -9.38
CA ILE A 225 7.76 -1.22 -8.37
C ILE A 225 6.36 -1.78 -8.06
N ASN A 226 5.28 -1.08 -8.42
CA ASN A 226 3.91 -1.48 -8.07
C ASN A 226 3.60 -2.90 -8.54
N GLU A 227 4.18 -3.35 -9.67
CA GLU A 227 4.05 -4.73 -10.14
C GLU A 227 4.45 -5.77 -9.09
N PHE A 228 5.58 -5.56 -8.42
CA PHE A 228 6.03 -6.40 -7.33
C PHE A 228 5.19 -6.20 -6.05
N LEU A 229 4.84 -4.95 -5.72
CA LEU A 229 4.09 -4.65 -4.49
C LEU A 229 2.66 -5.19 -4.49
N HIS A 230 2.04 -5.35 -5.67
CA HIS A 230 0.72 -5.97 -5.80
C HIS A 230 0.69 -7.40 -5.24
N GLU A 231 1.80 -8.15 -5.29
CA GLU A 231 1.90 -9.48 -4.65
C GLU A 231 1.72 -9.42 -3.12
N TYR A 232 1.95 -8.27 -2.51
CA TYR A 232 1.82 -8.00 -1.08
C TYR A 232 0.52 -7.26 -0.74
N GLY A 233 -0.33 -6.99 -1.73
CA GLY A 233 -1.54 -6.20 -1.58
C GLY A 233 -1.30 -4.72 -1.36
N ILE A 234 -0.18 -4.18 -1.88
CA ILE A 234 0.20 -2.78 -1.69
C ILE A 234 0.42 -2.12 -3.05
N SER A 235 0.08 -0.84 -3.19
CA SER A 235 0.39 -0.06 -4.39
C SER A 235 0.50 1.43 -4.09
N PHE A 236 1.49 2.13 -4.61
CA PHE A 236 1.55 3.60 -4.55
C PHE A 236 0.50 4.21 -5.47
N MET A 237 -0.18 5.26 -5.00
CA MET A 237 -1.19 6.00 -5.76
C MET A 237 -0.57 7.15 -6.54
N GLU A 238 -1.10 7.44 -7.73
CA GLU A 238 -0.64 8.57 -8.57
C GLU A 238 -1.27 9.90 -8.13
N CYS A 239 -1.02 10.28 -6.88
CA CYS A 239 -1.37 11.59 -6.32
C CYS A 239 -0.46 11.96 -5.14
N SER A 240 -0.43 13.24 -4.81
CA SER A 240 0.28 13.75 -3.64
C SER A 240 -0.71 14.16 -2.56
N ILE A 241 -0.38 13.86 -1.30
CA ILE A 241 -1.10 14.31 -0.11
C ILE A 241 -1.10 15.84 -0.03
N ASN A 242 0.06 16.45 -0.27
CA ASN A 242 0.27 17.88 -0.25
C ASN A 242 1.45 18.27 -1.15
N SER A 243 1.72 19.56 -1.30
CA SER A 243 2.88 20.03 -2.09
C SER A 243 4.20 19.60 -1.44
N GLU A 244 5.22 19.26 -2.25
CA GLU A 244 6.59 19.00 -1.77
C GLU A 244 7.21 20.16 -0.98
N LYS A 245 6.77 21.39 -1.26
CA LYS A 245 7.24 22.60 -0.57
C LYS A 245 6.50 22.87 0.74
N SER A 246 5.54 22.03 1.09
CA SER A 246 4.76 22.15 2.33
C SER A 246 5.65 21.93 3.55
N LYS A 247 5.25 22.51 4.68
CA LYS A 247 5.90 22.24 5.95
C LYS A 247 5.67 20.78 6.36
N PRO A 248 6.57 20.21 7.19
CA PRO A 248 6.31 18.91 7.80
C PRO A 248 4.95 18.86 8.49
N LEU A 249 4.26 17.74 8.32
CA LEU A 249 2.95 17.47 8.89
C LEU A 249 3.12 16.65 10.17
N THR A 250 2.35 17.01 11.20
CA THR A 250 2.19 16.17 12.39
C THR A 250 1.04 15.21 12.14
N VAL A 251 1.35 13.91 12.11
CA VAL A 251 0.37 12.85 11.88
C VAL A 251 0.07 12.14 13.19
N ILE A 252 -1.20 12.09 13.56
CA ILE A 252 -1.65 11.34 14.74
C ILE A 252 -1.71 9.86 14.39
N ILE A 253 -1.11 9.02 15.23
CA ILE A 253 -1.16 7.56 15.07
C ILE A 253 -2.45 7.05 15.72
N PRO A 254 -3.24 6.21 15.01
CA PRO A 254 -4.46 5.65 15.59
C PRO A 254 -4.16 4.78 16.82
N TYR A 255 -4.99 4.90 17.85
CA TYR A 255 -4.84 4.14 19.09
C TYR A 255 -5.04 2.64 18.91
N SER A 256 -5.85 2.24 17.93
CA SER A 256 -6.12 0.84 17.65
C SER A 256 -6.25 0.59 16.15
N TYR A 257 -6.00 -0.65 15.73
CA TYR A 257 -6.23 -1.06 14.35
C TYR A 257 -7.69 -0.86 13.91
N ASN A 258 -8.65 -0.91 14.84
CA ASN A 258 -10.06 -0.69 14.52
C ASN A 258 -10.36 0.70 13.96
N ASP A 259 -9.54 1.69 14.27
CA ASP A 259 -9.71 3.08 13.86
C ASP A 259 -9.23 3.33 12.42
N ILE A 260 -8.42 2.41 11.86
CA ILE A 260 -7.78 2.55 10.55
C ILE A 260 -8.03 1.36 9.60
N LYS A 261 -8.61 0.26 10.08
CA LYS A 261 -8.85 -0.95 9.28
C LYS A 261 -9.67 -0.72 8.01
N ASN A 262 -10.51 0.32 7.98
CA ASN A 262 -11.32 0.68 6.82
C ASN A 262 -10.51 1.22 5.64
N LYS A 263 -9.20 1.44 5.80
CA LYS A 263 -8.29 1.83 4.73
C LYS A 263 -7.83 0.66 3.84
N SER A 264 -8.26 -0.58 4.16
CA SER A 264 -8.08 -1.74 3.28
C SER A 264 -9.29 -1.90 2.36
N LEU A 265 -9.05 -2.14 1.06
CA LEU A 265 -10.10 -2.29 0.05
C LEU A 265 -11.20 -3.30 0.47
N PRO A 266 -10.89 -4.50 1.01
CA PRO A 266 -11.93 -5.44 1.42
C PRO A 266 -12.85 -4.92 2.53
N ILE A 267 -12.32 -4.09 3.44
CA ILE A 267 -13.11 -3.50 4.54
C ILE A 267 -13.82 -2.24 4.05
N LEU A 268 -13.19 -1.45 3.17
CA LEU A 268 -13.78 -0.28 2.53
C LEU A 268 -15.02 -0.64 1.71
N VAL A 269 -15.00 -1.74 0.95
CA VAL A 269 -16.16 -2.26 0.20
C VAL A 269 -17.33 -2.58 1.14
N LYS A 270 -17.04 -3.20 2.30
CA LYS A 270 -18.06 -3.49 3.32
C LYS A 270 -18.63 -2.21 3.94
N LYS A 271 -17.77 -1.22 4.24
CA LYS A 271 -18.18 0.10 4.73
C LYS A 271 -19.10 0.78 3.71
N PHE A 272 -18.69 0.83 2.46
CA PHE A 272 -19.46 1.41 1.35
C PHE A 272 -20.85 0.78 1.22
N LYS A 273 -20.92 -0.56 1.20
CA LYS A 273 -22.19 -1.28 1.18
C LYS A 273 -23.09 -0.94 2.37
N SER A 274 -22.51 -0.86 3.58
CA SER A 274 -23.24 -0.49 4.79
C SER A 274 -23.79 0.94 4.71
N VAL A 275 -23.01 1.87 4.17
CA VAL A 275 -23.40 3.28 3.99
C VAL A 275 -24.56 3.38 3.00
N LEU A 276 -24.48 2.72 1.84
CA LEU A 276 -25.58 2.68 0.86
C LEU A 276 -26.87 2.04 1.38
N SER A 277 -26.76 1.15 2.37
CA SER A 277 -27.90 0.50 3.00
C SER A 277 -28.52 1.35 4.13
N SER A 278 -27.92 2.49 4.47
CA SER A 278 -28.43 3.36 5.54
C SER A 278 -29.67 4.13 5.10
N SER A 279 -30.60 4.36 6.02
CA SER A 279 -31.85 5.08 5.73
C SER A 279 -31.66 6.59 5.58
N ASN A 280 -30.58 7.14 6.15
CA ASN A 280 -30.25 8.56 6.13
C ASN A 280 -28.83 8.74 5.58
N LEU A 281 -28.67 8.50 4.29
CA LEU A 281 -27.38 8.60 3.63
C LEU A 281 -26.88 10.05 3.61
N ASN A 282 -25.71 10.29 4.20
CA ASN A 282 -25.03 11.57 4.13
C ASN A 282 -24.27 11.68 2.80
N VAL A 283 -24.44 12.80 2.09
CA VAL A 283 -23.77 13.09 0.82
C VAL A 283 -22.26 13.20 0.99
N GLU A 284 -21.79 13.90 2.01
CA GLU A 284 -20.36 14.12 2.27
C GLU A 284 -19.68 12.78 2.59
N GLU A 285 -20.28 11.97 3.46
CA GLU A 285 -19.77 10.63 3.78
C GLU A 285 -19.71 9.72 2.53
N LEU A 286 -20.72 9.78 1.66
CA LEU A 286 -20.70 9.03 0.42
C LEU A 286 -19.60 9.52 -0.53
N ASP A 287 -19.45 10.84 -0.67
CA ASP A 287 -18.46 11.45 -1.56
C ASP A 287 -17.03 11.11 -1.11
N ASP A 288 -16.74 11.15 0.19
CA ASP A 288 -15.46 10.77 0.76
C ASP A 288 -15.13 9.30 0.48
N ILE A 289 -16.07 8.39 0.78
CA ILE A 289 -15.88 6.95 0.56
C ILE A 289 -15.75 6.66 -0.94
N ALA A 290 -16.57 7.30 -1.78
CA ALA A 290 -16.49 7.13 -3.23
C ALA A 290 -15.14 7.63 -3.74
N THR A 291 -14.64 8.77 -3.25
CA THR A 291 -13.32 9.30 -3.61
C THR A 291 -12.20 8.36 -3.17
N GLU A 292 -12.23 7.83 -1.95
CA GLU A 292 -11.27 6.82 -1.49
C GLU A 292 -11.28 5.57 -2.40
N ILE A 293 -12.47 5.08 -2.77
CA ILE A 293 -12.60 3.94 -3.68
C ILE A 293 -12.04 4.28 -5.06
N ARG A 294 -12.29 5.49 -5.60
CA ARG A 294 -11.79 5.89 -6.93
C ARG A 294 -10.25 5.84 -6.97
N TYR A 295 -9.58 6.31 -5.92
CA TYR A 295 -8.12 6.16 -5.79
C TYR A 295 -7.69 4.68 -5.75
N MET A 296 -8.41 3.82 -5.04
CA MET A 296 -8.13 2.38 -5.02
C MET A 296 -8.35 1.73 -6.40
N VAL A 297 -9.39 2.13 -7.14
CA VAL A 297 -9.70 1.65 -8.50
C VAL A 297 -8.57 1.98 -9.47
N MET A 298 -7.98 3.18 -9.38
CA MET A 298 -6.89 3.60 -10.27
C MET A 298 -5.71 2.63 -10.25
N VAL A 299 -5.37 2.13 -9.05
CA VAL A 299 -4.22 1.23 -8.82
C VAL A 299 -4.60 -0.25 -8.74
N SER A 300 -5.88 -0.60 -8.87
CA SER A 300 -6.35 -1.98 -8.82
C SER A 300 -5.94 -2.77 -10.07
N LYS A 301 -5.71 -4.08 -9.89
CA LYS A 301 -5.43 -5.05 -10.95
C LYS A 301 -6.49 -6.15 -10.96
N GLU A 302 -6.28 -7.15 -11.82
CA GLU A 302 -7.20 -8.27 -11.98
C GLU A 302 -7.51 -9.02 -10.66
N SER A 303 -6.57 -9.05 -9.72
CA SER A 303 -6.75 -9.67 -8.40
C SER A 303 -7.84 -9.00 -7.56
N GLU A 304 -8.12 -7.72 -7.80
CA GLU A 304 -9.14 -6.95 -7.08
C GLU A 304 -10.48 -6.90 -7.81
N ASN A 305 -10.59 -7.47 -9.02
CA ASN A 305 -11.81 -7.39 -9.84
C ASN A 305 -13.08 -7.85 -9.11
N MET A 306 -12.99 -8.82 -8.21
CA MET A 306 -14.14 -9.26 -7.40
C MET A 306 -14.68 -8.14 -6.49
N TYR A 307 -13.78 -7.37 -5.87
CA TYR A 307 -14.18 -6.23 -5.03
C TYR A 307 -14.78 -5.11 -5.88
N LEU A 308 -14.17 -4.83 -7.05
CA LEU A 308 -14.68 -3.84 -7.99
C LEU A 308 -16.07 -4.20 -8.50
N GLN A 309 -16.30 -5.49 -8.82
CA GLN A 309 -17.61 -5.99 -9.23
C GLN A 309 -18.64 -5.91 -8.10
N GLU A 310 -18.24 -6.18 -6.85
CA GLU A 310 -19.12 -5.99 -5.70
C GLU A 310 -19.53 -4.52 -5.54
N ILE A 311 -18.59 -3.57 -5.63
CA ILE A 311 -18.89 -2.13 -5.59
C ILE A 311 -19.87 -1.77 -6.70
N LEU A 312 -19.58 -2.17 -7.95
CA LEU A 312 -20.42 -1.93 -9.12
C LEU A 312 -21.85 -2.44 -8.91
N ASN A 313 -22.01 -3.66 -8.39
CA ASN A 313 -23.32 -4.24 -8.11
C ASN A 313 -24.08 -3.45 -7.05
N ASN A 314 -23.43 -3.05 -5.94
CA ASN A 314 -24.06 -2.24 -4.90
C ASN A 314 -24.49 -0.87 -5.44
N CYS A 315 -23.69 -0.23 -6.31
CA CYS A 315 -24.08 1.02 -6.96
C CYS A 315 -25.36 0.85 -7.79
N TRP A 316 -25.42 -0.18 -8.65
CA TRP A 316 -26.59 -0.43 -9.48
C TRP A 316 -27.83 -0.83 -8.68
N GLU A 317 -27.67 -1.59 -7.59
CA GLU A 317 -28.75 -1.91 -6.66
C GLU A 317 -29.33 -0.65 -6.02
N TYR A 318 -28.47 0.25 -5.54
CA TYR A 318 -28.90 1.51 -4.97
C TYR A 318 -29.63 2.40 -5.98
N LEU A 319 -29.08 2.55 -7.19
CA LEU A 319 -29.70 3.35 -8.26
C LEU A 319 -31.12 2.83 -8.56
N ARG A 320 -31.27 1.52 -8.79
CA ARG A 320 -32.58 0.89 -9.07
C ARG A 320 -33.56 1.04 -7.93
N ALA A 321 -33.12 0.99 -6.68
CA ALA A 321 -33.99 1.11 -5.52
C ALA A 321 -34.49 2.55 -5.28
N ASN A 322 -33.84 3.55 -5.89
CA ASN A 322 -34.10 4.97 -5.63
C ASN A 322 -34.54 5.74 -6.89
N ASP A 323 -35.11 5.06 -7.89
CA ASP A 323 -35.72 5.64 -9.09
C ASP A 323 -34.87 6.78 -9.72
N TYR A 324 -33.73 6.43 -10.30
CA TYR A 324 -32.83 7.38 -10.98
C TYR A 324 -33.36 7.87 -12.36
N HIS A 325 -34.59 7.51 -12.70
CA HIS A 325 -35.29 7.92 -13.90
C HIS A 325 -36.47 8.82 -13.59
N ASP A 326 -36.78 9.75 -14.51
CA ASP A 326 -38.09 10.40 -14.52
C ASP A 326 -39.19 9.48 -15.08
N GLN A 327 -40.43 9.98 -15.03
CA GLN A 327 -41.61 9.31 -15.61
C GLN A 327 -41.51 9.03 -17.12
N TYR A 328 -40.55 9.66 -17.83
CA TYR A 328 -40.30 9.50 -19.26
C TYR A 328 -39.06 8.65 -19.55
N LYS A 329 -38.47 8.00 -18.52
CA LYS A 329 -37.23 7.20 -18.59
C LYS A 329 -35.97 8.02 -18.93
N HIS A 330 -35.98 9.33 -18.74
CA HIS A 330 -34.74 10.11 -18.79
C HIS A 330 -33.95 9.90 -17.50
N LEU A 331 -32.62 9.87 -17.60
CA LEU A 331 -31.74 9.87 -16.43
C LEU A 331 -31.85 11.22 -15.74
N VAL A 332 -32.40 11.26 -14.52
CA VAL A 332 -32.49 12.47 -13.70
C VAL A 332 -31.88 12.19 -12.32
N PRO A 333 -30.55 11.93 -12.26
CA PRO A 333 -29.89 11.58 -11.02
C PRO A 333 -29.83 12.77 -10.06
N ASN A 334 -30.12 12.51 -8.79
CA ASN A 334 -29.79 13.43 -7.70
C ASN A 334 -28.28 13.41 -7.39
N LEU A 335 -27.83 14.23 -6.43
CA LEU A 335 -26.41 14.35 -6.10
C LEU A 335 -25.77 13.02 -5.65
N LEU A 336 -26.45 12.23 -4.81
CA LEU A 336 -25.98 10.90 -4.38
C LEU A 336 -25.83 9.95 -5.57
N GLN A 337 -26.83 9.94 -6.46
CA GLN A 337 -26.82 9.12 -7.67
C GLN A 337 -25.70 9.54 -8.64
N ASN A 338 -25.39 10.84 -8.73
CA ASN A 338 -24.27 11.33 -9.54
C ASN A 338 -22.91 10.82 -9.03
N ILE A 339 -22.69 10.83 -7.72
CA ILE A 339 -21.46 10.28 -7.10
C ILE A 339 -21.30 8.81 -7.51
N LEU A 340 -22.37 8.02 -7.41
CA LEU A 340 -22.36 6.61 -7.80
C LEU A 340 -22.15 6.39 -9.30
N ILE A 341 -22.74 7.21 -10.16
CA ILE A 341 -22.56 7.13 -11.61
C ILE A 341 -21.10 7.39 -11.98
N VAL A 342 -20.45 8.38 -11.38
CA VAL A 342 -19.01 8.64 -11.59
C VAL A 342 -18.18 7.43 -11.18
N LEU A 343 -18.46 6.85 -10.01
CA LEU A 343 -17.77 5.65 -9.55
C LEU A 343 -18.01 4.43 -10.47
N ILE A 344 -19.23 4.26 -11.00
CA ILE A 344 -19.56 3.22 -11.99
C ILE A 344 -18.70 3.38 -13.23
N ILE A 345 -18.54 4.61 -13.75
CA ILE A 345 -17.74 4.88 -14.95
C ILE A 345 -16.28 4.48 -14.70
N ASP A 346 -15.70 4.89 -13.58
CA ASP A 346 -14.31 4.59 -13.23
C ASP A 346 -14.10 3.07 -13.11
N ILE A 347 -14.99 2.35 -12.44
CA ILE A 347 -14.91 0.88 -12.30
C ILE A 347 -15.08 0.17 -13.65
N THR A 348 -16.05 0.61 -14.45
CA THR A 348 -16.34 -0.01 -15.76
C THR A 348 -15.16 0.13 -16.71
N SER A 349 -14.38 1.22 -16.60
CA SER A 349 -13.15 1.42 -17.37
C SER A 349 -12.02 0.46 -17.00
N LYS A 350 -12.06 -0.16 -15.81
CA LYS A 350 -11.05 -1.09 -15.31
C LYS A 350 -11.43 -2.56 -15.43
N LEU A 351 -12.70 -2.91 -15.27
CA LEU A 351 -13.15 -4.29 -15.33
C LEU A 351 -13.06 -4.85 -16.77
N PRO A 352 -12.68 -6.13 -16.94
CA PRO A 352 -12.74 -6.78 -18.24
C PRO A 352 -14.19 -6.89 -18.71
N ILE A 353 -14.39 -6.81 -20.03
CA ILE A 353 -15.73 -6.86 -20.67
C ILE A 353 -16.52 -8.11 -20.25
N THR A 354 -15.84 -9.23 -20.00
CA THR A 354 -16.45 -10.50 -19.56
C THR A 354 -17.10 -10.42 -18.18
N MET A 355 -16.76 -9.42 -17.36
CA MET A 355 -17.34 -9.21 -16.03
C MET A 355 -18.42 -8.13 -16.00
N LEU A 356 -18.64 -7.44 -17.13
CA LEU A 356 -19.61 -6.36 -17.25
C LEU A 356 -20.97 -6.90 -17.70
N ASN A 357 -22.01 -6.47 -17.01
CA ASN A 357 -23.39 -6.70 -17.43
C ASN A 357 -23.83 -5.59 -18.39
N ILE A 358 -24.78 -5.91 -19.25
CA ILE A 358 -25.46 -4.91 -20.07
C ILE A 358 -26.09 -3.87 -19.14
N ILE A 359 -25.80 -2.59 -19.40
CA ILE A 359 -26.36 -1.48 -18.63
C ILE A 359 -27.89 -1.49 -18.84
N PRO A 360 -28.71 -1.36 -17.77
CA PRO A 360 -30.17 -1.42 -17.88
C PRO A 360 -30.76 -0.47 -18.94
N ASP A 361 -30.11 0.67 -19.16
CA ASP A 361 -30.54 1.74 -20.05
C ASP A 361 -29.99 1.64 -21.48
N SER A 362 -29.30 0.55 -21.81
CA SER A 362 -28.70 0.36 -23.14
C SER A 362 -29.74 0.36 -24.26
N GLU A 363 -31.02 0.08 -23.95
CA GLU A 363 -32.13 0.20 -24.89
C GLU A 363 -32.47 1.64 -25.27
N VAL A 364 -32.27 2.59 -24.36
CA VAL A 364 -32.60 4.01 -24.54
C VAL A 364 -31.45 4.74 -25.23
N PHE A 365 -30.20 4.52 -24.76
CA PHE A 365 -29.00 5.06 -25.35
C PHE A 365 -27.77 4.22 -24.94
N PRO A 366 -26.84 3.88 -25.85
CA PRO A 366 -26.83 4.21 -27.29
C PRO A 366 -27.80 3.39 -28.13
N GLY A 367 -28.56 2.45 -27.54
CA GLY A 367 -29.35 1.45 -28.24
C GLY A 367 -28.54 0.16 -28.46
N PHE A 368 -29.23 -0.95 -28.73
CA PHE A 368 -28.53 -2.17 -29.13
C PHE A 368 -27.96 -2.03 -30.53
N ALA A 369 -26.66 -2.32 -30.67
CA ALA A 369 -26.05 -2.49 -31.97
C ALA A 369 -26.78 -3.60 -32.75
N LYS A 370 -27.12 -3.33 -34.01
CA LYS A 370 -27.65 -4.38 -34.89
C LYS A 370 -26.54 -5.42 -35.07
N LYS A 371 -26.88 -6.71 -34.95
CA LYS A 371 -25.96 -7.79 -35.33
C LYS A 371 -25.50 -7.54 -36.76
N GLN A 372 -24.24 -7.17 -36.92
CA GLN A 372 -23.54 -7.09 -38.19
C GLN A 372 -22.41 -8.12 -38.15
N ASP A 373 -22.13 -8.70 -39.30
CA ASP A 373 -20.96 -9.57 -39.44
C ASP A 373 -19.70 -8.72 -39.25
N SER A 374 -18.81 -9.15 -38.36
CA SER A 374 -17.53 -8.49 -38.16
C SER A 374 -16.72 -8.56 -39.44
N VAL A 375 -16.35 -7.40 -39.99
CA VAL A 375 -15.45 -7.31 -41.15
C VAL A 375 -14.10 -6.82 -40.66
N GLU A 376 -13.03 -7.55 -40.94
CA GLU A 376 -11.68 -7.02 -40.75
C GLU A 376 -11.41 -5.95 -41.81
N MET A 377 -11.15 -4.73 -41.35
CA MET A 377 -10.68 -3.61 -42.18
C MET A 377 -9.37 -3.09 -41.62
N GLN A 378 -8.45 -2.74 -42.52
CA GLN A 378 -7.20 -2.09 -42.19
C GLN A 378 -7.16 -0.74 -42.90
N GLU A 379 -7.10 0.34 -42.12
CA GLU A 379 -7.05 1.73 -42.59
C GLU A 379 -5.83 2.43 -42.00
N THR A 380 -5.22 3.34 -42.77
CA THR A 380 -4.10 4.17 -42.28
C THR A 380 -4.61 5.58 -42.04
N ILE A 381 -4.61 5.99 -40.77
CA ILE A 381 -5.09 7.31 -40.35
C ILE A 381 -3.88 8.18 -40.01
N GLU A 382 -3.75 9.33 -40.68
CA GLU A 382 -2.76 10.34 -40.32
C GLU A 382 -3.26 11.15 -39.12
N ILE A 383 -2.73 10.86 -37.93
CA ILE A 383 -3.09 11.56 -36.69
C ILE A 383 -2.25 12.83 -36.58
N ARG A 384 -2.90 13.98 -36.49
CA ARG A 384 -2.23 15.26 -36.17
C ARG A 384 -2.25 15.51 -34.66
N PRO A 385 -1.31 16.32 -34.13
CA PRO A 385 -1.37 16.73 -32.74
C PRO A 385 -2.73 17.38 -32.40
N HIS A 386 -3.35 16.94 -31.29
CA HIS A 386 -4.63 17.44 -30.77
C HIS A 386 -5.88 17.13 -31.62
N GLN A 387 -5.85 16.10 -32.47
CA GLN A 387 -7.06 15.61 -33.13
C GLN A 387 -7.63 14.35 -32.47
N LEU A 388 -8.94 14.34 -32.25
CA LEU A 388 -9.74 13.16 -31.98
C LEU A 388 -10.41 12.71 -33.28
N ILE A 389 -10.12 11.48 -33.71
CA ILE A 389 -10.73 10.87 -34.90
C ILE A 389 -11.58 9.71 -34.42
N SER A 390 -12.89 9.78 -34.65
CA SER A 390 -13.78 8.64 -34.44
C SER A 390 -13.53 7.60 -35.51
N THR A 391 -13.30 6.36 -35.11
CA THR A 391 -13.21 5.20 -35.99
C THR A 391 -14.59 4.74 -36.49
N GLY A 392 -15.67 5.28 -35.92
CA GLY A 392 -17.04 4.81 -36.19
C GLY A 392 -17.31 3.38 -35.72
N LEU A 393 -16.42 2.83 -34.89
CA LEU A 393 -16.50 1.50 -34.26
C LEU A 393 -17.00 1.58 -32.82
#